data_AF-A0A835IH98-F1
#
_entry.id   AF-A0A835IH98-F1
#
_cell.length_a   1.000
_cell.length_b   1.000
_cell.length_c   1.000
_cell.angle_alpha   90.00
_cell.angle_beta   90.00
_cell.angle_gamma   90.00
#
_symmetry.space_group_name_H-M   'P 1'
#
loop_
_entity.id
_entity.type
_entity.pdbx_description
1 polymer ?
#
loop_
_entity_poly.entity_id
_entity_poly.type
_entity_poly.pdbx_seq_one_letter_code
_entity_poly.pdbx_strand_id
1 'polypeptide(L)' 'MCSLIHLKNSPLLLWGSWRCLLSIDPADRGTADSALKSEFFRTKPLACDPSSLPRYPPSKEFDAKVRDEEARRYT' A
#
# COMPACT_ATOMS: atom_id res chain seq x y z
N MET A 1 -0.93 -16.74 -19.02
CA MET A 1 -1.57 -16.84 -17.68
C MET A 1 -0.50 -16.82 -16.59
N CYS A 2 0.31 -15.76 -16.56
CA CYS A 2 1.36 -15.57 -15.55
C CYS A 2 0.87 -14.64 -14.44
N SER A 3 1.36 -14.88 -13.23
CA SER A 3 1.42 -13.96 -12.08
C SER A 3 0.42 -14.12 -10.92
N LEU A 4 -0.43 -15.14 -10.87
CA LEU A 4 -1.29 -15.40 -9.69
C LEU A 4 -0.71 -16.36 -8.64
N ILE A 5 0.50 -16.89 -8.84
CA ILE A 5 1.02 -18.00 -8.00
C ILE A 5 1.97 -17.53 -6.88
N HIS A 6 2.41 -16.27 -6.87
CA HIS A 6 3.40 -15.82 -5.86
C HIS A 6 2.80 -15.32 -4.54
N LEU A 7 1.47 -15.24 -4.41
CA LEU A 7 0.81 -14.90 -3.13
C LEU A 7 0.38 -16.15 -2.35
N LYS A 8 1.14 -17.25 -2.45
CA LYS A 8 0.83 -18.53 -1.77
C LYS A 8 1.75 -18.88 -0.59
N ASN A 9 2.64 -17.97 -0.19
CA ASN A 9 3.50 -18.14 0.99
C ASN A 9 3.36 -16.98 1.98
N SER A 10 2.18 -16.85 2.59
CA SER A 10 1.97 -15.88 3.65
C SER A 10 0.98 -16.42 4.69
N PRO A 11 1.22 -16.17 5.99
CA PRO A 11 0.50 -16.81 7.09
C PRO A 11 -1.01 -16.58 6.95
N LEU A 12 -1.81 -17.58 7.33
CA LEU A 12 -3.28 -17.65 7.19
C LEU A 12 -4.02 -16.39 7.71
N LEU A 13 -3.35 -15.56 8.51
CA LEU A 13 -3.79 -14.26 9.04
C LEU A 13 -3.94 -13.16 7.98
N LEU A 14 -3.25 -13.30 6.83
CA LEU A 14 -3.26 -12.31 5.76
C LEU A 14 -4.63 -12.25 5.05
N TRP A 15 -5.25 -13.41 4.83
CA TRP A 15 -6.43 -13.52 3.95
C TRP A 15 -7.64 -12.71 4.46
N GLY A 16 -7.83 -12.62 5.79
CA GLY A 16 -8.94 -11.86 6.38
C GLY A 16 -8.83 -10.35 6.14
N SER A 17 -7.66 -9.76 6.41
CA SER A 17 -7.46 -8.31 6.26
C SER A 17 -7.46 -7.86 4.79
N TRP A 18 -6.90 -8.67 3.90
CA TRP A 18 -6.81 -8.32 2.48
C TRP A 18 -8.16 -8.39 1.78
N ARG A 19 -9.04 -9.29 2.21
CA ARG A 19 -10.40 -9.40 1.66
C ARG A 19 -11.26 -8.19 1.94
N CYS A 20 -11.13 -7.58 3.12
CA CYS A 20 -11.82 -6.32 3.41
C CYS A 20 -11.24 -5.21 2.53
N LEU A 21 -9.92 -4.99 2.55
CA LEU A 21 -9.28 -3.91 1.76
C LEU A 21 -9.55 -3.99 0.25
N LEU A 22 -9.66 -5.20 -0.30
CA LEU A 22 -9.87 -5.45 -1.73
C LEU A 22 -11.32 -5.78 -2.10
N SER A 23 -12.30 -5.56 -1.20
CA SER A 23 -13.70 -5.82 -1.53
C SER A 23 -14.19 -4.90 -2.66
N ILE A 24 -14.87 -5.47 -3.65
CA ILE A 24 -15.49 -4.72 -4.75
C ILE A 24 -16.68 -3.92 -4.21
N ASP A 25 -17.48 -4.52 -3.32
CA ASP A 25 -18.58 -3.84 -2.64
C ASP A 25 -18.03 -2.87 -1.58
N PRO A 26 -18.33 -1.56 -1.67
CA PRO A 26 -17.93 -0.60 -0.65
C PRO A 26 -18.43 -0.93 0.76
N ALA A 27 -19.61 -1.56 0.90
CA ALA A 27 -20.17 -1.91 2.20
C ALA A 27 -19.31 -2.95 2.95
N ASP A 28 -18.65 -3.83 2.19
CA ASP A 28 -17.79 -4.89 2.73
C ASP A 28 -16.30 -4.47 2.84
N ARG A 29 -15.94 -3.27 2.35
CA ARG A 29 -14.54 -2.85 2.18
C ARG A 29 -13.80 -2.56 3.49
N GLY A 30 -14.51 -2.42 4.61
CA GLY A 30 -13.92 -2.02 5.88
C GLY A 30 -13.23 -0.64 5.82
N THR A 31 -12.66 -0.21 6.94
CA THR A 31 -11.98 1.08 7.07
C THR A 31 -10.48 0.92 7.30
N ALA A 32 -9.70 1.97 7.03
CA ALA A 32 -8.27 1.98 7.33
C ALA A 32 -7.98 1.70 8.82
N ASP A 33 -8.79 2.25 9.73
CA ASP A 33 -8.68 1.97 11.17
C ASP A 33 -8.88 0.48 11.49
N SER A 34 -9.92 -0.14 10.92
CA SER A 34 -10.18 -1.57 11.13
C SER A 34 -9.08 -2.46 10.56
N ALA A 35 -8.49 -2.07 9.42
CA ALA A 35 -7.39 -2.81 8.79
C ALA A 35 -6.12 -2.78 9.65
N LEU A 36 -5.76 -1.61 10.20
CA LEU A 36 -4.59 -1.45 11.07
C LEU A 36 -4.70 -2.21 12.39
N LYS A 37 -5.91 -2.52 12.84
CA LYS A 37 -6.17 -3.32 14.05
C LYS A 37 -6.01 -4.82 13.83
N SER A 38 -5.90 -5.29 12.59
CA SER A 38 -5.76 -6.72 12.26
C SER A 38 -4.46 -7.33 12.78
N GLU A 39 -4.44 -8.65 12.94
CA GLU A 39 -3.25 -9.37 13.39
C GLU A 39 -2.06 -9.19 12.44
N PHE A 40 -2.32 -8.97 11.15
CA PHE A 40 -1.26 -8.77 10.15
C PHE A 40 -0.27 -7.67 10.54
N PHE A 41 -0.74 -6.51 11.02
CA PHE A 41 0.12 -5.40 11.42
C PHE A 41 0.69 -5.54 12.84
N ARG A 42 0.20 -6.52 13.62
CA ARG A 42 0.52 -6.68 15.05
C ARG A 42 1.35 -7.93 15.34
N THR A 43 1.48 -8.85 14.39
CA THR A 43 2.33 -10.05 14.49
C THR A 43 3.73 -9.79 13.93
N LYS A 44 4.75 -10.46 14.49
CA LYS A 44 6.12 -10.36 13.99
C LYS A 44 6.23 -10.98 12.57
N PRO A 45 7.08 -10.43 11.70
CA PRO A 45 7.93 -9.26 11.92
C PRO A 45 7.14 -7.95 11.86
N LEU A 46 7.41 -7.04 12.79
CA LEU A 46 6.85 -5.69 12.76
C LEU A 46 7.54 -4.84 11.69
N ALA A 47 6.97 -3.68 11.39
CA ALA A 47 7.58 -2.70 10.49
C ALA A 47 9.03 -2.38 10.94
N CYS A 48 9.92 -2.30 9.95
CA CYS A 48 11.30 -1.91 10.16
C CYS A 48 11.39 -0.46 10.67
N ASP A 49 12.43 -0.16 11.45
CA ASP A 49 12.68 1.20 11.90
C ASP A 49 12.94 2.13 10.70
N PRO A 50 12.38 3.35 10.66
CA PRO A 50 12.57 4.28 9.54
C PRO A 50 14.04 4.58 9.22
N SER A 51 14.95 4.51 10.20
CA SER A 51 16.40 4.73 9.98
C SER A 51 17.08 3.59 9.22
N SER A 52 16.47 2.40 9.19
CA SER A 52 16.98 1.25 8.43
C SER A 52 16.62 1.29 6.94
N LEU A 53 15.71 2.19 6.55
CA LEU A 53 15.28 2.33 5.16
C LEU A 53 16.35 3.04 4.34
N PRO A 54 16.58 2.62 3.07
CA PRO A 54 17.45 3.34 2.16
C PRO A 54 16.91 4.76 1.92
N ARG A 55 17.83 5.73 1.87
CA ARG A 55 17.49 7.14 1.64
C ARG A 55 17.33 7.39 0.15
N TYR A 56 16.09 7.57 -0.30
CA TYR A 56 15.79 7.96 -1.68
C TYR A 56 15.79 9.49 -1.82
N PRO A 57 16.12 10.03 -3.01
CA PRO A 57 15.93 11.44 -3.29
C PRO A 57 14.45 11.82 -3.17
N PRO A 58 14.11 13.07 -2.80
CA PRO A 58 12.72 13.51 -2.74
C PRO A 58 12.02 13.29 -4.09
N SER A 59 11.01 12.42 -4.11
CA SER A 59 10.32 12.06 -5.35
C SER A 59 9.12 12.93 -5.67
N LYS A 60 8.59 13.71 -4.70
CA LYS A 60 7.38 14.57 -4.76
C LYS A 60 6.68 14.60 -6.12
N GLU A 61 6.10 13.46 -6.49
CA GLU A 61 5.73 13.21 -7.88
C GLU A 61 4.57 14.08 -8.32
N PHE A 62 3.68 14.40 -7.37
CA PHE A 62 2.58 15.33 -7.60
C PHE A 62 3.11 16.73 -7.93
N ASP A 63 4.02 17.26 -7.13
CA ASP A 63 4.64 18.58 -7.36
C ASP A 63 5.44 18.62 -8.67
N ALA A 64 6.08 17.49 -9.04
CA ALA A 64 6.77 17.36 -10.33
C ALA A 64 5.78 17.40 -11.51
N LYS A 65 4.68 16.66 -11.43
CA LYS A 65 3.63 16.63 -12.46
C LYS A 65 2.92 17.97 -12.63
N VAL A 66 2.60 18.66 -11.54
CA VAL A 66 1.94 19.97 -11.60
C VAL A 66 2.81 20.99 -12.33
N ARG A 67 4.12 21.02 -12.06
CA ARG A 67 5.07 21.92 -12.74
C ARG A 67 5.23 21.61 -14.23
N ASP A 68 5.27 20.33 -14.61
CA ASP A 68 5.38 19.92 -16.02
C ASP A 68 4.13 20.28 -16.83
N GLU A 69 2.95 20.05 -16.23
CA GLU A 69 1.67 20.43 -16.82
C GLU A 69 1.50 21.96 -16.90
N GLU A 70 1.99 22.72 -15.91
CA GLU A 70 2.05 24.18 -15.97
C GLU A 70 2.99 24.67 -17.08
N ALA A 71 4.18 24.09 -17.22
CA ALA A 71 5.12 24.43 -18.30
C ALA A 71 4.54 24.18 -19.70
N ARG A 72 3.80 23.08 -19.89
CA ARG A 72 3.08 22.77 -21.14
C ARG A 72 1.96 23.75 -21.49
N ARG A 73 1.41 24.48 -20.51
CA ARG A 73 0.37 25.51 -20.78
C ARG A 73 0.95 26.81 -21.30
N TYR A 74 2.24 27.03 -21.09
CA TYR A 74 2.94 28.25 -21.52
C TYR A 74 3.76 28.06 -22.81
N THR A 75 3.73 26.86 -23.40
CA THR A 75 4.29 26.53 -24.74
C THR A 75 3.19 26.28 -25.74
#